data_AF-A0A0F9HYC7-F1
#
_entry.id   AF-A0A0F9HYC7-F1
#
_cell.length_a   1.000
_cell.length_b   1.000
_cell.length_c   1.000
_cell.angle_alpha   90.00
_cell.angle_beta   90.00
_cell.angle_gamma   90.00
#
_symmetry.space_group_name_H-M   'P 1'
#
loop_
_entity.id
_entity.type
_entity.pdbx_description
1 polymer ?
#
loop_
_entity_poly.entity_id
_entity_poly.type
_entity_poly.pdbx_seq_one_letter_code
_entity_poly.pdbx_strand_id
1 'polypeptide(L)' 'MVLGNLIGGFVVLVVGVNLMPVVADQVSAAQTGQFGTGVANVTGAAATLIDLTTLFFALSIMATAISLGVSTLKQSGLV' A
#
# COMPACT_ATOMS: atom_id res chain seq x y z
N MET A 1 13.26 18.88 13.90
CA MET A 1 13.11 18.06 12.68
C MET A 1 12.42 16.74 13.02
N VAL A 2 11.23 16.79 13.63
CA VAL A 2 10.59 15.61 14.24
C VAL A 2 9.11 15.57 13.88
N LEU A 3 8.44 16.72 14.05
CA LEU A 3 7.10 16.95 13.52
C LEU A 3 7.02 16.70 12.01
N GLY A 4 8.04 17.08 11.23
CA GLY A 4 8.07 16.84 9.78
C GLY A 4 8.08 15.36 9.41
N ASN A 5 8.80 14.52 10.18
CA ASN A 5 8.83 13.07 9.95
C ASN A 5 7.52 12.41 10.41
N LEU A 6 6.94 12.90 11.50
CA LEU A 6 5.65 12.42 12.01
C LEU A 6 4.49 12.78 11.06
N ILE A 7 4.45 14.01 10.58
CA ILE A 7 3.46 14.49 9.62
C ILE A 7 3.65 13.79 8.27
N GLY A 8 4.90 13.62 7.82
CA GLY A 8 5.20 12.87 6.60
C GLY A 8 4.67 11.43 6.64
N GLY A 9 4.94 10.70 7.73
CA GLY A 9 4.42 9.33 7.86
C GLY A 9 2.91 9.28 8.07
N PHE A 10 2.31 10.25 8.75
CA PHE A 10 0.85 10.34 8.88
C PHE A 10 0.17 10.59 7.52
N VAL A 11 0.73 11.46 6.67
CA VAL A 11 0.21 11.70 5.32
C VAL A 11 0.30 10.43 4.47
N VAL A 12 1.39 9.67 4.57
CA VAL A 12 1.54 8.39 3.86
C VAL A 12 0.46 7.39 4.30
N LEU A 13 0.09 7.36 5.58
CA LEU A 13 -0.99 6.49 6.07
C LEU A 13 -2.35 6.92 5.51
N VAL A 14 -2.69 8.21 5.61
CA VAL A 14 -3.98 8.73 5.14
C VAL A 14 -4.12 8.56 3.62
N VAL A 15 -3.12 8.99 2.86
CA VAL A 15 -3.13 8.86 1.41
C VAL A 15 -3.09 7.39 1.00
N GLY A 16 -2.22 6.57 1.61
CA GLY A 16 -2.12 5.15 1.32
C GLY A 16 -3.43 4.40 1.51
N VAL A 17 -4.13 4.62 2.63
CA VAL A 17 -5.43 3.98 2.88
C VAL A 17 -6.49 4.43 1.88
N ASN A 18 -6.54 5.72 1.54
CA ASN A 18 -7.49 6.24 0.56
C ASN A 18 -7.19 5.80 -0.88
N LEU A 19 -5.93 5.50 -1.20
CA LEU A 19 -5.54 4.98 -2.52
C LEU A 19 -5.69 3.46 -2.64
N MET A 20 -5.95 2.74 -1.55
CA MET A 20 -6.13 1.28 -1.56
C MET A 20 -7.24 0.79 -2.52
N PRO A 21 -8.44 1.42 -2.57
CA PRO A 21 -9.48 1.02 -3.54
C PRO A 21 -9.03 1.24 -4.98
N VAL A 22 -8.32 2.35 -5.25
CA VAL A 22 -7.79 2.66 -6.58
C VAL A 22 -6.77 1.61 -7.02
N VAL A 23 -5.88 1.19 -6.12
CA VAL A 23 -4.92 0.10 -6.40
C VAL A 23 -5.66 -1.21 -6.66
N ALA A 24 -6.65 -1.56 -5.84
CA ALA A 24 -7.44 -2.78 -6.02
C ALA A 24 -8.19 -2.80 -7.36
N ASP A 25 -8.78 -1.68 -7.77
CA ASP A 25 -9.47 -1.54 -9.06
C ASP A 25 -8.50 -1.71 -10.23
N GLN A 26 -7.29 -1.15 -10.14
CA GLN A 26 -6.25 -1.33 -11.16
C GLN A 26 -5.76 -2.78 -11.25
N VAL A 27 -5.60 -3.45 -10.10
CA VAL A 27 -5.24 -4.87 -10.02
C VAL A 27 -6.33 -5.74 -10.65
N SER A 28 -7.60 -5.45 -10.35
CA SER A 28 -8.75 -6.12 -10.97
C SER A 28 -8.77 -5.91 -12.49
N ALA A 29 -8.60 -4.66 -12.96
CA ALA A 29 -8.58 -4.33 -14.37
C ALA A 29 -7.43 -5.05 -15.14
N ALA A 30 -6.28 -5.23 -14.49
CA ALA A 30 -5.15 -5.96 -15.03
C ALA A 30 -5.42 -7.47 -15.17
N GLN A 31 -6.21 -8.05 -14.27
CA GLN A 31 -6.61 -9.46 -14.32
C GLN A 31 -7.71 -9.71 -15.36
N THR A 32 -8.68 -8.80 -15.48
CA THR A 32 -9.87 -9.00 -16.34
C THR A 32 -9.69 -8.50 -17.78
N GLY A 33 -8.59 -7.81 -18.08
CA GLY A 33 -8.30 -7.30 -19.43
C GLY A 33 -9.11 -6.05 -19.80
N GLN A 34 -9.59 -5.30 -18.81
CA GLN A 34 -10.36 -4.05 -19.00
C GLN A 34 -9.53 -2.93 -19.65
N PHE A 35 -8.20 -3.06 -19.69
CA PHE A 35 -7.28 -2.11 -20.33
C PHE A 35 -7.14 -2.38 -21.84
N GLY A 36 -8.23 -2.19 -22.59
CA GLY A 36 -8.19 -1.90 -24.03
C GLY A 36 -8.24 -3.07 -25.02
N THR A 37 -8.21 -4.34 -24.61
CA THR A 37 -8.32 -5.48 -25.56
C THR A 37 -9.27 -6.60 -25.15
N GLY A 38 -9.92 -6.54 -23.98
CA GLY A 38 -10.98 -7.50 -23.59
C GLY A 38 -10.49 -8.93 -23.36
N VAL A 39 -9.18 -9.16 -23.36
CA VAL A 39 -8.54 -10.44 -23.07
C VAL A 39 -7.72 -10.29 -21.80
N ALA A 40 -7.99 -11.12 -20.80
CA ALA A 40 -7.16 -11.23 -19.60
C ALA A 40 -5.72 -11.62 -20.00
N ASN A 41 -4.83 -10.62 -20.05
CA ASN A 41 -3.45 -10.83 -20.49
C ASN A 41 -2.62 -11.59 -19.45
N VAL A 42 -3.05 -11.59 -18.19
CA VAL A 42 -2.32 -12.19 -17.07
C VAL A 42 -3.10 -13.38 -16.53
N THR A 43 -2.59 -14.59 -16.75
CA THR A 43 -3.26 -15.85 -16.35
C THR A 43 -2.32 -16.77 -15.56
N GLY A 44 -2.89 -17.78 -14.90
CA GLY A 44 -2.12 -18.76 -14.11
C GLY A 44 -1.41 -18.12 -12.91
N ALA A 45 -0.16 -18.53 -12.66
CA ALA A 45 0.63 -18.04 -11.52
C ALA A 45 0.93 -16.53 -11.56
N ALA A 46 0.81 -15.89 -12.73
CA ALA A 46 0.97 -14.45 -12.84
C ALA A 46 -0.25 -13.68 -12.30
N ALA A 47 -1.45 -14.24 -12.41
CA ALA A 47 -2.67 -13.62 -11.87
C ALA A 47 -2.66 -13.57 -10.33
N THR A 48 -2.16 -14.64 -9.70
CA THR A 48 -2.00 -14.68 -8.24
C THR A 48 -0.95 -13.68 -7.76
N LEU A 49 0.18 -13.56 -8.46
CA LEU A 49 1.19 -12.54 -8.16
C LEU A 49 0.62 -11.11 -8.23
N ILE A 50 -0.23 -10.83 -9.22
CA ILE A 50 -0.91 -9.54 -9.33
C ILE A 50 -1.88 -9.34 -8.14
N ASP A 51 -2.61 -10.35 -7.71
CA ASP A 51 -3.52 -10.25 -6.56
C ASP A 51 -2.78 -9.95 -5.24
N LEU A 52 -1.59 -10.53 -5.09
CA LEU A 52 -0.70 -10.25 -3.95
C LEU A 52 -0.20 -8.79 -3.93
N THR A 53 -0.22 -8.05 -5.04
CA THR A 53 0.26 -6.65 -5.05
C THR A 53 -0.59 -5.73 -4.17
N THR A 54 -1.91 -5.93 -4.14
CA THR A 54 -2.82 -5.20 -3.23
C THR A 54 -2.47 -5.50 -1.77
N LEU A 55 -2.12 -6.75 -1.47
CA LEU A 55 -1.71 -7.17 -0.13
C LEU A 55 -0.35 -6.57 0.26
N PHE A 56 0.63 -6.53 -0.65
CA PHE A 56 1.92 -5.87 -0.40
C PHE A 56 1.77 -4.36 -0.21
N PHE A 57 0.87 -3.72 -0.95
CA PHE A 57 0.54 -2.32 -0.75
C PHE A 57 -0.01 -2.08 0.66
N ALA A 58 -0.97 -2.88 1.12
CA ALA A 58 -1.50 -2.81 2.49
C ALA A 58 -0.41 -3.06 3.56
N LEU A 59 0.47 -4.03 3.33
CA LEU A 59 1.61 -4.31 4.24
C LEU A 59 2.58 -3.13 4.34
N SER A 60 2.83 -2.42 3.24
CA SER A 60 3.73 -1.25 3.25
C SER A 60 3.16 -0.08 4.07
N ILE A 61 1.84 0.11 4.04
CA ILE A 61 1.13 1.07 4.90
C ILE A 61 1.29 0.67 6.37
N MET A 62 1.11 -0.62 6.69
CA MET A 62 1.31 -1.10 8.07
C MET A 62 2.76 -0.96 8.54
N ALA A 63 3.74 -1.27 7.69
CA ALA A 63 5.16 -1.10 8.02
C ALA A 63 5.49 0.37 8.32
N THR A 64 4.87 1.30 7.58
CA THR A 64 5.00 2.74 7.83
C THR A 64 4.35 3.14 9.16
N ALA A 65 3.19 2.58 9.51
CA ALA A 65 2.54 2.81 10.80
C ALA A 65 3.41 2.35 11.98
N ILE A 66 4.00 1.16 11.86
CA ILE A 66 4.89 0.59 12.88
C ILE A 66 6.14 1.47 13.03
N SER A 67 6.77 1.86 11.93
CA SER A 67 7.95 2.75 11.95
C SER A 67 7.66 4.07 12.66
N LEU A 68 6.48 4.64 12.40
CA LEU A 68 6.02 5.86 13.05
C LEU A 68 5.83 5.66 14.56
N GLY A 69 5.17 4.57 14.96
CA GLY A 69 4.99 4.21 16.36
C GLY A 69 6.32 3.98 17.09
N VAL A 70 7.28 3.31 16.47
CA VAL A 70 8.62 3.13 17.05
C VAL A 70 9.34 4.47 17.19
N SER A 71 9.23 5.35 16.19
CA SER A 71 9.84 6.68 16.24
C SER A 71 9.27 7.55 17.36
N THR A 72 7.96 7.48 17.63
CA THR A 72 7.33 8.21 18.74
C THR A 72 7.71 7.62 20.10
N LEU A 73 7.74 6.30 20.21
CA LEU A 73 8.18 5.59 21.42
C LEU A 73 9.62 5.96 21.80
N LYS A 74 10.53 6.05 20.82
CA LYS A 74 11.92 6.50 21.03
C LYS A 74 12.02 7.93 21.51
N GLN A 75 11.18 8.82 20.99
CA GLN A 75 11.15 10.22 21.42
C GLN A 75 10.56 10.39 22.82
N SER A 76 9.66 9.49 23.22
CA SER A 76 9.09 9.46 24.56
C SER A 76 10.06 8.91 25.62
N GLY A 77 11.24 8.42 25.21
CA GLY A 77 12.23 7.82 26.12
C GLY A 77 11.83 6.43 26.64
N LEU A 78 10.87 5.77 26.00
CA LEU A 78 10.40 4.44 26.43
C LEU A 78 11.28 3.30 25.90
N VAL A 79 11.89 3.49 24.72
CA VAL A 79 12.82 2.54 24.06
C VAL A 79 13.91 3.27 23.28
#